data_AF-A0A948D3Q3-F1
#
_entry.id   AF-A0A948D3Q3-F1
#
_cell.length_a   1.000
_cell.length_b   1.000
_cell.length_c   1.000
_cell.angle_alpha   90.00
_cell.angle_beta   90.00
_cell.angle_gamma   90.00
#
_symmetry.space_group_name_H-M   'P 1'
#
loop_
_entity.id
_entity.type
_entity.pdbx_description
1 polymer ?
#
loop_
_entity_poly.entity_id
_entity_poly.type
_entity_poly.pdbx_seq_one_letter_code
_entity_poly.pdbx_strand_id
1 'polypeptide(L)'
;MFKKDNTPAERKFTTTLYSEDKAIVVKTVNELIKAKNMSVEQELLDILKNWRNDESYAPLWSIIILGLHYSRSAINLLLDVFDSDADIWAEAALEALERIVEEHGESVLDPIEQFIEERLGHDPYDSRLYAYGPIAVLTDSERSKRFLIRAMELDNVWCESIAYDLIRFGDKKVLSIFRRAIEYAHRDKDYDREKELRDSYCLLAGVYQQNYDDNYLRKQPWEERWSDKLNELGKNDQEIDKYYENKFSAINKNFKDKELIKEVEEHNSMRDNYTLDNFSLNEYLKIRERGEVEYDFQSALLISGLSDLYSVEDVQKVINSTTNPSEALNKILGDYELPSREGMNEFTIKFQNLWNNTPREEFQGLMPIEISEIGLKRKIGRNDPCPCGATKSDGTSIKFKHCHGK
;
A
#
# COMPACT_ATOMS: atom_id res chain seq x y z
N MET A 1 -38.46 11.92 -31.22
CA MET A 1 -37.88 10.65 -31.73
C MET A 1 -37.94 9.68 -30.56
N PHE A 2 -38.92 8.78 -30.59
CA PHE A 2 -39.36 8.01 -29.43
C PHE A 2 -38.30 6.98 -29.01
N LYS A 3 -38.01 6.95 -27.71
CA LYS A 3 -37.25 5.90 -27.03
C LYS A 3 -37.83 4.54 -27.41
N LYS A 4 -36.99 3.62 -27.87
CA LYS A 4 -37.36 2.20 -27.91
C LYS A 4 -37.50 1.75 -26.47
N ASP A 5 -38.70 1.35 -26.10
CA ASP A 5 -38.99 0.63 -24.87
C ASP A 5 -38.21 -0.70 -24.90
N ASN A 6 -37.37 -0.91 -23.89
CA ASN A 6 -36.76 -2.22 -23.62
C ASN A 6 -37.88 -3.23 -23.36
N THR A 7 -37.79 -4.38 -24.03
CA THR A 7 -38.81 -5.43 -23.92
C THR A 7 -38.85 -6.05 -22.52
N PRO A 8 -40.03 -6.46 -22.00
CA PRO A 8 -40.21 -7.04 -20.66
C PRO A 8 -39.39 -8.32 -20.36
N ALA A 9 -38.75 -8.93 -21.36
CA ALA A 9 -37.95 -10.14 -21.20
C ALA A 9 -36.54 -9.87 -20.61
N GLU A 10 -35.99 -8.67 -20.79
CA GLU A 10 -34.62 -8.34 -20.36
C GLU A 10 -34.53 -8.13 -18.85
N ARG A 11 -35.54 -7.50 -18.23
CA ARG A 11 -35.64 -7.30 -16.77
C ARG A 11 -35.71 -8.56 -15.92
N LYS A 12 -35.78 -9.76 -16.52
CA LYS A 12 -35.97 -11.03 -15.79
C LYS A 12 -34.66 -11.75 -15.44
N PHE A 13 -33.58 -11.53 -16.19
CA PHE A 13 -32.38 -12.37 -16.04
C PHE A 13 -31.60 -12.07 -14.76
N THR A 14 -31.37 -10.79 -14.46
CA THR A 14 -30.64 -10.36 -13.26
C THR A 14 -31.38 -10.73 -11.96
N THR A 15 -32.72 -10.80 -11.98
CA THR A 15 -33.50 -11.25 -10.81
C THR A 15 -33.20 -12.69 -10.38
N THR A 16 -32.65 -13.53 -11.27
CA THR A 16 -32.28 -14.91 -10.91
C THR A 16 -30.96 -14.99 -10.13
N LEU A 17 -30.19 -13.90 -10.02
CA LEU A 17 -29.04 -13.82 -9.13
C LEU A 17 -29.42 -13.91 -7.65
N TYR A 18 -30.68 -13.64 -7.31
CA TYR A 18 -31.25 -13.79 -5.97
C TYR A 18 -31.65 -15.23 -5.63
N SER A 19 -31.34 -16.20 -6.51
CA SER A 19 -31.72 -17.59 -6.28
C SER A 19 -30.85 -18.24 -5.22
N GLU A 20 -31.50 -18.99 -4.32
CA GLU A 20 -30.83 -19.88 -3.35
C GLU A 20 -30.42 -21.24 -3.96
N ASP A 21 -30.63 -21.44 -5.27
CA ASP A 21 -30.21 -22.65 -5.97
C ASP A 21 -28.88 -22.39 -6.70
N LYS A 22 -27.82 -23.06 -6.22
CA LYS A 22 -26.48 -23.01 -6.81
C LYS A 22 -26.46 -23.24 -8.32
N ALA A 23 -27.21 -24.22 -8.83
CA ALA A 23 -27.20 -24.55 -10.26
C ALA A 23 -27.86 -23.44 -11.09
N ILE A 24 -28.89 -22.79 -10.54
CA ILE A 24 -29.53 -21.63 -11.17
C ILE A 24 -28.55 -20.46 -11.19
N VAL A 25 -27.93 -20.11 -10.07
CA VAL A 25 -26.97 -19.00 -9.99
C VAL A 25 -25.79 -19.20 -10.95
N VAL A 26 -25.15 -20.37 -10.95
CA VAL A 26 -24.01 -20.66 -11.83
C VAL A 26 -24.41 -20.53 -13.30
N LYS A 27 -25.58 -21.05 -13.68
CA LYS A 27 -26.08 -20.91 -15.04
C LYS A 27 -26.31 -19.45 -15.40
N THR A 28 -26.98 -18.69 -14.53
CA THR A 28 -27.29 -17.27 -14.74
C THR A 28 -26.03 -16.44 -14.88
N VAL A 29 -25.07 -16.57 -13.96
CA VAL A 29 -23.80 -15.83 -14.01
C VAL A 29 -23.07 -16.10 -15.33
N ASN A 30 -22.99 -17.36 -15.75
CA ASN A 30 -22.35 -17.74 -17.02
C ASN A 30 -23.09 -17.22 -18.27
N GLU A 31 -24.42 -17.09 -18.23
CA GLU A 31 -25.19 -16.46 -19.29
C GLU A 31 -24.97 -14.94 -19.32
N LEU A 32 -24.93 -14.30 -18.14
CA LEU A 32 -24.71 -12.86 -18.02
C LEU A 32 -23.30 -12.43 -18.42
N ILE A 33 -22.25 -13.19 -18.06
CA ILE A 33 -20.86 -12.95 -18.51
C ILE A 33 -20.74 -12.90 -20.04
N LYS A 34 -21.57 -13.68 -20.74
CA LYS A 34 -21.62 -13.70 -22.22
C LYS A 34 -22.44 -12.54 -22.77
N ALA A 35 -23.41 -12.03 -22.02
CA ALA A 35 -24.29 -10.95 -22.40
C ALA A 35 -23.64 -9.58 -22.11
N LYS A 36 -22.59 -9.24 -22.84
CA LYS A 36 -21.90 -7.93 -22.74
C LYS A 36 -22.68 -6.84 -23.48
N ASN A 37 -23.77 -6.34 -22.88
CA ASN A 37 -24.50 -5.18 -23.39
C ASN A 37 -24.80 -4.15 -22.28
N MET A 38 -25.02 -2.90 -22.69
CA MET A 38 -25.24 -1.77 -21.76
C MET A 38 -26.46 -1.94 -20.84
N SER A 39 -27.51 -2.65 -21.29
CA SER A 39 -28.70 -2.86 -20.45
C SER A 39 -28.38 -3.79 -19.28
N VAL A 40 -27.67 -4.89 -19.55
CA VAL A 40 -27.23 -5.85 -18.54
C VAL A 40 -26.27 -5.19 -17.56
N GLU A 41 -25.29 -4.44 -18.05
CA GLU A 41 -24.35 -3.70 -17.20
C GLU A 41 -25.08 -2.74 -16.25
N GLN A 42 -26.06 -1.97 -16.75
CA GLN A 42 -26.83 -1.05 -15.90
C GLN A 42 -27.62 -1.78 -14.80
N GLU A 43 -28.21 -2.92 -15.11
CA GLU A 43 -28.94 -3.72 -14.11
C GLU A 43 -28.00 -4.28 -13.04
N LEU A 44 -26.81 -4.75 -13.41
CA LEU A 44 -25.79 -5.24 -12.46
C LEU A 44 -25.28 -4.11 -11.56
N LEU A 45 -25.05 -2.92 -12.11
CA LEU A 45 -24.69 -1.73 -11.33
C LEU A 45 -25.81 -1.35 -10.36
N ASP A 46 -27.07 -1.51 -10.74
CA ASP A 46 -28.21 -1.20 -9.88
C ASP A 46 -28.37 -2.21 -8.72
N ILE A 47 -28.03 -3.49 -8.94
CA ILE A 47 -27.90 -4.47 -7.85
C ILE A 47 -26.77 -4.05 -6.91
N LEU A 48 -25.58 -3.78 -7.47
CA LEU A 48 -24.40 -3.43 -6.68
C LEU A 48 -24.62 -2.17 -5.83
N LYS A 49 -25.30 -1.13 -6.33
CA LYS A 49 -25.63 0.08 -5.54
C LYS A 49 -26.33 -0.20 -4.21
N ASN A 50 -27.05 -1.31 -4.10
CA ASN A 50 -27.81 -1.68 -2.91
C ASN A 50 -27.07 -2.68 -2.01
N TRP A 51 -25.80 -2.98 -2.26
CA TRP A 51 -25.05 -4.06 -1.60
C TRP A 51 -25.10 -4.01 -0.06
N ARG A 52 -25.11 -2.81 0.54
CA ARG A 52 -25.17 -2.64 2.01
C ARG A 52 -26.49 -3.08 2.64
N ASN A 53 -27.58 -3.09 1.87
CA ASN A 53 -28.93 -3.38 2.35
C ASN A 53 -29.46 -4.72 1.81
N ASP A 54 -28.67 -5.43 1.01
CA ASP A 54 -29.06 -6.67 0.36
C ASP A 54 -28.44 -7.85 1.12
N GLU A 55 -29.29 -8.63 1.79
CA GLU A 55 -28.86 -9.80 2.57
C GLU A 55 -28.54 -11.03 1.68
N SER A 56 -28.80 -10.94 0.37
CA SER A 56 -28.51 -12.03 -0.57
C SER A 56 -27.09 -11.96 -1.15
N TYR A 57 -26.69 -13.03 -1.84
CA TYR A 57 -25.44 -13.04 -2.61
C TYR A 57 -25.55 -12.37 -4.00
N ALA A 58 -26.69 -11.77 -4.37
CA ALA A 58 -26.86 -11.14 -5.68
C ALA A 58 -25.84 -10.01 -5.97
N PRO A 59 -25.46 -9.14 -5.02
CA PRO A 59 -24.40 -8.16 -5.24
C PRO A 59 -23.04 -8.82 -5.48
N LEU A 60 -22.74 -9.95 -4.82
CA LEU A 60 -21.47 -10.67 -4.98
C LEU A 60 -21.34 -11.17 -6.41
N TRP A 61 -22.40 -11.81 -6.91
CA TRP A 61 -22.46 -12.27 -8.30
C TRP A 61 -22.37 -11.11 -9.28
N SER A 62 -22.97 -9.96 -8.95
CA SER A 62 -22.90 -8.76 -9.79
C SER A 62 -21.47 -8.20 -9.88
N ILE A 63 -20.73 -8.16 -8.77
CA ILE A 63 -19.31 -7.77 -8.73
C ILE A 63 -18.48 -8.67 -9.66
N ILE A 64 -18.65 -9.99 -9.55
CA ILE A 64 -17.93 -10.97 -10.39
C ILE A 64 -18.22 -10.76 -11.88
N ILE A 65 -19.49 -10.57 -12.25
CA ILE A 65 -19.87 -10.33 -13.65
C ILE A 65 -19.29 -9.01 -14.15
N LEU A 66 -19.39 -7.93 -13.37
CA LEU A 66 -18.87 -6.61 -13.73
C LEU A 66 -17.34 -6.63 -13.93
N GLY A 67 -16.61 -7.37 -13.09
CA GLY A 67 -15.17 -7.59 -13.25
C GLY A 67 -14.83 -8.35 -14.55
N LEU A 68 -15.58 -9.41 -14.87
CA LEU A 68 -15.41 -10.18 -16.12
C LEU A 68 -15.90 -9.44 -17.37
N HIS A 69 -16.74 -8.41 -17.19
CA HIS A 69 -17.11 -7.46 -18.22
C HIS A 69 -16.08 -6.35 -18.41
N TYR A 70 -15.14 -6.19 -17.47
CA TYR A 70 -14.22 -5.06 -17.41
C TYR A 70 -14.98 -3.72 -17.36
N SER A 71 -16.03 -3.65 -16.54
CA SER A 71 -16.91 -2.47 -16.48
C SER A 71 -16.21 -1.27 -15.84
N ARG A 72 -15.81 -0.28 -16.65
CA ARG A 72 -15.31 1.01 -16.14
C ARG A 72 -16.33 1.72 -15.26
N SER A 73 -17.61 1.57 -15.57
CA SER A 73 -18.69 2.20 -14.82
C SER A 73 -18.87 1.62 -13.41
N ALA A 74 -18.30 0.44 -13.12
CA ALA A 74 -18.35 -0.18 -11.81
C ALA A 74 -17.31 0.37 -10.82
N ILE A 75 -16.23 1.03 -11.29
CA ILE A 75 -15.05 1.33 -10.46
C ILE A 75 -15.42 2.02 -9.13
N ASN A 76 -16.18 3.12 -9.18
CA ASN A 76 -16.53 3.85 -7.96
C ASN A 76 -17.40 3.01 -7.01
N LEU A 77 -18.31 2.19 -7.55
CA LEU A 77 -19.13 1.30 -6.70
C LEU A 77 -18.30 0.19 -6.08
N LEU A 78 -17.28 -0.32 -6.78
CA LEU A 78 -16.37 -1.33 -6.25
C LEU A 78 -15.46 -0.75 -5.17
N LEU A 79 -14.99 0.49 -5.35
CA LEU A 79 -14.25 1.21 -4.30
C LEU A 79 -15.12 1.43 -3.06
N ASP A 80 -16.40 1.78 -3.22
CA ASP A 80 -17.34 1.91 -2.10
C ASP A 80 -17.55 0.58 -1.34
N VAL A 81 -17.37 -0.57 -2.00
CA VAL A 81 -17.49 -1.90 -1.38
C VAL A 81 -16.33 -2.20 -0.42
N PHE A 82 -15.18 -1.56 -0.56
CA PHE A 82 -14.06 -1.74 0.39
C PHE A 82 -14.40 -1.27 1.80
N ASP A 83 -15.35 -0.34 1.96
CA ASP A 83 -15.88 0.10 3.26
C ASP A 83 -16.87 -0.95 3.86
N SER A 84 -16.63 -2.23 3.63
CA SER A 84 -17.39 -3.37 4.14
C SER A 84 -16.66 -4.00 5.31
N ASP A 85 -17.37 -4.32 6.38
CA ASP A 85 -16.81 -5.02 7.54
C ASP A 85 -16.58 -6.53 7.29
N ALA A 86 -16.93 -7.04 6.11
CA ALA A 86 -16.72 -8.43 5.74
C ALA A 86 -15.80 -8.55 4.53
N ASP A 87 -14.63 -9.16 4.77
CA ASP A 87 -13.50 -9.34 3.83
C ASP A 87 -13.95 -9.88 2.48
N ILE A 88 -14.95 -10.77 2.47
CA ILE A 88 -15.45 -11.37 1.23
C ILE A 88 -15.88 -10.35 0.17
N TRP A 89 -16.51 -9.26 0.61
CA TRP A 89 -16.99 -8.22 -0.28
C TRP A 89 -15.81 -7.44 -0.85
N ALA A 90 -14.83 -7.13 0.01
CA ALA A 90 -13.61 -6.46 -0.39
C ALA A 90 -12.75 -7.33 -1.32
N GLU A 91 -12.60 -8.62 -1.05
CA GLU A 91 -11.90 -9.59 -1.91
C GLU A 91 -12.56 -9.68 -3.30
N ALA A 92 -13.89 -9.71 -3.37
CA ALA A 92 -14.61 -9.73 -4.63
C ALA A 92 -14.41 -8.43 -5.42
N ALA A 93 -14.49 -7.29 -4.73
CA ALA A 93 -14.30 -5.98 -5.34
C ALA A 93 -12.86 -5.77 -5.82
N LEU A 94 -11.88 -6.21 -5.02
CA LEU A 94 -10.46 -6.22 -5.36
C LEU A 94 -10.23 -7.00 -6.65
N GLU A 95 -10.71 -8.24 -6.72
CA GLU A 95 -10.51 -9.08 -7.89
C GLU A 95 -11.20 -8.51 -9.15
N ALA A 96 -12.39 -7.93 -9.00
CA ALA A 96 -13.07 -7.25 -10.09
C ALA A 96 -12.29 -6.01 -10.57
N LEU A 97 -11.78 -5.19 -9.65
CA LEU A 97 -10.98 -4.01 -9.97
C LEU A 97 -9.65 -4.37 -10.62
N GLU A 98 -8.95 -5.39 -10.12
CA GLU A 98 -7.72 -5.90 -10.75
C GLU A 98 -7.94 -6.27 -12.21
N ARG A 99 -9.06 -6.95 -12.53
CA ARG A 99 -9.42 -7.29 -13.92
C ARG A 99 -9.68 -6.04 -14.76
N ILE A 100 -10.46 -5.09 -14.22
CA ILE A 100 -10.79 -3.83 -14.90
C ILE A 100 -9.51 -3.04 -15.21
N VAL A 101 -8.58 -2.96 -14.25
CA VAL A 101 -7.32 -2.25 -14.43
C VAL A 101 -6.41 -2.97 -15.42
N GLU A 102 -6.28 -4.29 -15.37
CA GLU A 102 -5.51 -5.03 -16.38
C GLU A 102 -5.99 -4.80 -17.82
N GLU A 103 -7.31 -4.78 -18.03
CA GLU A 103 -7.89 -4.56 -19.36
C GLU A 103 -7.72 -3.11 -19.84
N HIS A 104 -7.76 -2.14 -18.93
CA HIS A 104 -7.80 -0.72 -19.29
C HIS A 104 -6.50 0.06 -19.03
N GLY A 105 -5.52 -0.58 -18.39
CA GLY A 105 -4.25 0.00 -18.02
C GLY A 105 -4.39 1.26 -17.17
N GLU A 106 -3.46 2.19 -17.35
CA GLU A 106 -3.39 3.43 -16.56
C GLU A 106 -4.61 4.35 -16.70
N SER A 107 -5.46 4.15 -17.73
CA SER A 107 -6.59 5.04 -18.03
C SER A 107 -7.72 5.02 -17.00
N VAL A 108 -7.66 4.11 -16.03
CA VAL A 108 -8.66 3.94 -14.96
C VAL A 108 -8.07 4.09 -13.55
N LEU A 109 -6.80 4.51 -13.43
CA LEU A 109 -6.14 4.63 -12.13
C LEU A 109 -6.58 5.85 -11.33
N ASP A 110 -6.91 6.97 -11.98
CA ASP A 110 -7.28 8.22 -11.30
C ASP A 110 -8.29 8.05 -10.14
N PRO A 111 -9.45 7.37 -10.30
CA PRO A 111 -10.39 7.17 -9.19
C PRO A 111 -9.83 6.30 -8.06
N ILE A 112 -8.94 5.35 -8.35
CA ILE A 112 -8.34 4.43 -7.37
C ILE A 112 -7.25 5.18 -6.58
N GLU A 113 -6.38 5.92 -7.28
CA GLU A 113 -5.36 6.77 -6.67
C GLU A 113 -6.01 7.83 -5.76
N GLN A 114 -7.06 8.50 -6.25
CA GLN A 114 -7.81 9.49 -5.47
C GLN A 114 -8.43 8.85 -4.20
N PHE A 115 -9.03 7.67 -4.32
CA PHE A 115 -9.63 6.95 -3.19
C PHE A 115 -8.62 6.69 -2.08
N ILE A 116 -7.40 6.31 -2.44
CA ILE A 116 -6.29 6.06 -1.51
C ILE A 116 -5.82 7.36 -0.86
N GLU A 117 -5.54 8.38 -1.68
CA GLU A 117 -5.00 9.66 -1.20
C GLU A 117 -5.93 10.36 -0.20
N GLU A 118 -7.24 10.33 -0.45
CA GLU A 118 -8.25 10.91 0.45
C GLU A 118 -8.32 10.21 1.82
N ARG A 119 -7.82 8.96 1.92
CA ARG A 119 -7.87 8.13 3.12
C ARG A 119 -6.55 8.00 3.86
N LEU A 120 -5.46 8.60 3.36
CA LEU A 120 -4.13 8.52 3.99
C LEU A 120 -4.13 8.94 5.47
N GLY A 121 -4.92 9.97 5.81
CA GLY A 121 -5.02 10.50 7.18
C GLY A 121 -6.09 9.85 8.05
N HIS A 122 -7.07 9.15 7.46
CA HIS A 122 -8.15 8.50 8.18
C HIS A 122 -8.85 7.46 7.30
N ASP A 123 -8.75 6.19 7.69
CA ASP A 123 -9.35 5.06 7.00
C ASP A 123 -9.97 4.11 8.02
N PRO A 124 -11.25 4.27 8.39
CA PRO A 124 -11.85 3.53 9.49
C PRO A 124 -12.13 2.05 9.18
N TYR A 125 -12.06 1.66 7.91
CA TYR A 125 -12.37 0.30 7.43
C TYR A 125 -11.17 -0.39 6.81
N ASP A 126 -9.98 0.23 6.90
CA ASP A 126 -8.76 -0.26 6.26
C ASP A 126 -8.93 -0.49 4.75
N SER A 127 -9.85 0.26 4.12
CA SER A 127 -10.24 0.10 2.72
C SER A 127 -9.08 0.28 1.74
N ARG A 128 -8.08 1.10 2.10
CA ARG A 128 -6.88 1.29 1.29
C ARG A 128 -6.07 0.02 1.09
N LEU A 129 -6.08 -0.89 2.07
CA LEU A 129 -5.38 -2.19 1.98
C LEU A 129 -5.73 -2.89 0.66
N TYR A 130 -7.02 -2.92 0.32
CA TYR A 130 -7.52 -3.54 -0.90
C TYR A 130 -7.33 -2.68 -2.15
N ALA A 131 -7.22 -1.37 -2.02
CA ALA A 131 -7.09 -0.46 -3.17
C ALA A 131 -5.69 -0.43 -3.79
N TYR A 132 -4.65 -0.90 -3.08
CA TYR A 132 -3.29 -1.00 -3.63
C TYR A 132 -3.14 -2.10 -4.69
N GLY A 133 -3.77 -3.25 -4.48
CA GLY A 133 -3.67 -4.41 -5.39
C GLY A 133 -3.99 -4.11 -6.86
N PRO A 134 -5.10 -3.40 -7.18
CA PRO A 134 -5.42 -3.00 -8.56
C PRO A 134 -4.39 -2.07 -9.20
N ILE A 135 -3.54 -1.37 -8.44
CA ILE A 135 -2.44 -0.59 -9.00
C ILE A 135 -1.27 -1.50 -9.34
N ALA A 136 -1.02 -2.50 -8.49
CA ALA A 136 0.09 -3.44 -8.57
C ALA A 136 -0.01 -4.47 -9.71
N VAL A 137 -1.19 -4.67 -10.28
CA VAL A 137 -1.36 -5.56 -11.46
C VAL A 137 -0.70 -5.01 -12.72
N LEU A 138 -0.45 -3.70 -12.80
CA LEU A 138 0.25 -3.08 -13.93
C LEU A 138 1.78 -3.12 -13.73
N THR A 139 2.36 -4.32 -13.73
CA THR A 139 3.78 -4.53 -13.39
C THR A 139 4.78 -3.80 -14.29
N ASP A 140 4.38 -3.43 -15.51
CA ASP A 140 5.20 -2.67 -16.47
C ASP A 140 4.94 -1.14 -16.41
N SER A 141 4.02 -0.68 -15.57
CA SER A 141 3.64 0.73 -15.42
C SER A 141 4.57 1.47 -14.47
N GLU A 142 5.37 2.38 -15.01
CA GLU A 142 6.19 3.28 -14.18
C GLU A 142 5.32 4.22 -13.34
N ARG A 143 4.12 4.60 -13.81
CA ARG A 143 3.16 5.40 -13.02
C ARG A 143 2.74 4.64 -11.77
N SER A 144 2.29 3.40 -11.94
CA SER A 144 1.84 2.52 -10.85
C SER A 144 2.96 2.27 -9.85
N LYS A 145 4.17 1.95 -10.33
CA LYS A 145 5.34 1.74 -9.47
C LYS A 145 5.66 2.98 -8.65
N ARG A 146 5.72 4.16 -9.28
CA ARG A 146 5.99 5.44 -8.60
C ARG A 146 4.89 5.78 -7.58
N PHE A 147 3.64 5.51 -7.90
CA PHE A 147 2.53 5.70 -6.97
C PHE A 147 2.70 4.82 -5.72
N LEU A 148 2.95 3.52 -5.89
CA LEU A 148 3.14 2.59 -4.77
C LEU A 148 4.41 2.91 -3.94
N ILE A 149 5.50 3.35 -4.57
CA ILE A 149 6.69 3.84 -3.84
C ILE A 149 6.32 5.04 -2.97
N ARG A 150 5.57 6.02 -3.52
CA ARG A 150 5.11 7.18 -2.75
C ARG A 150 4.15 6.76 -1.63
N ALA A 151 3.22 5.86 -1.92
CA ALA A 151 2.28 5.35 -0.92
C ALA A 151 3.01 4.65 0.23
N MET A 152 4.03 3.84 -0.06
CA MET A 152 4.82 3.15 0.98
C MET A 152 5.53 4.12 1.93
N GLU A 153 5.98 5.28 1.45
CA GLU A 153 6.62 6.31 2.30
C GLU A 153 5.60 7.14 3.11
N LEU A 154 4.34 7.20 2.67
CA LEU A 154 3.28 7.99 3.32
C LEU A 154 2.37 7.15 4.24
N ASP A 155 2.13 5.89 3.89
CA ASP A 155 1.24 4.97 4.58
C ASP A 155 2.03 4.06 5.51
N ASN A 156 2.18 4.51 6.76
CA ASN A 156 2.85 3.75 7.80
C ASN A 156 1.98 2.64 8.41
N VAL A 157 0.73 2.47 7.97
CA VAL A 157 -0.17 1.44 8.47
C VAL A 157 0.01 0.17 7.65
N TRP A 158 -0.04 0.31 6.32
CA TRP A 158 -0.08 -0.81 5.37
C TRP A 158 1.21 -0.99 4.56
N CYS A 159 2.34 -0.46 5.05
CA CYS A 159 3.60 -0.46 4.31
C CYS A 159 4.10 -1.86 3.92
N GLU A 160 3.81 -2.87 4.73
CA GLU A 160 4.14 -4.27 4.46
C GLU A 160 3.32 -4.89 3.32
N SER A 161 2.02 -4.56 3.23
CA SER A 161 1.20 -4.95 2.07
C SER A 161 1.65 -4.24 0.79
N ILE A 162 1.94 -2.94 0.87
CA ILE A 162 2.46 -2.18 -0.29
C ILE A 162 3.82 -2.74 -0.73
N ALA A 163 4.67 -3.16 0.22
CA ALA A 163 5.95 -3.80 -0.09
C ALA A 163 5.73 -5.10 -0.87
N TYR A 164 4.76 -5.93 -0.48
CA TYR A 164 4.42 -7.15 -1.20
C TYR A 164 3.99 -6.87 -2.66
N ASP A 165 3.16 -5.85 -2.85
CA ASP A 165 2.73 -5.40 -4.18
C ASP A 165 3.90 -4.88 -5.03
N LEU A 166 4.84 -4.16 -4.42
CA LEU A 166 6.04 -3.65 -5.11
C LEU A 166 6.99 -4.75 -5.60
N ILE A 167 6.98 -5.94 -4.98
CA ILE A 167 7.79 -7.09 -5.45
C ILE A 167 7.41 -7.47 -6.88
N ARG A 168 6.13 -7.33 -7.26
CA ARG A 168 5.60 -7.74 -8.58
C ARG A 168 6.27 -7.00 -9.74
N PHE A 169 6.83 -5.81 -9.50
CA PHE A 169 7.56 -5.02 -10.49
C PHE A 169 8.99 -5.54 -10.73
N GLY A 170 9.55 -6.36 -9.83
CA GLY A 170 10.89 -6.93 -9.97
C GLY A 170 12.06 -5.92 -9.95
N ASP A 171 11.79 -4.64 -9.64
CA ASP A 171 12.80 -3.58 -9.65
C ASP A 171 13.59 -3.55 -8.34
N LYS A 172 14.78 -4.17 -8.34
CA LYS A 172 15.67 -4.24 -7.17
C LYS A 172 16.10 -2.87 -6.63
N LYS A 173 15.92 -1.76 -7.35
CA LYS A 173 16.21 -0.43 -6.81
C LYS A 173 15.32 -0.10 -5.60
N VAL A 174 14.11 -0.69 -5.55
CA VAL A 174 13.14 -0.51 -4.45
C VAL A 174 13.66 -1.05 -3.11
N LEU A 175 14.70 -1.90 -3.10
CA LEU A 175 15.30 -2.40 -1.87
C LEU A 175 15.77 -1.29 -0.91
N SER A 176 16.12 -0.10 -1.40
CA SER A 176 16.47 1.04 -0.53
C SER A 176 15.26 1.59 0.25
N ILE A 177 14.06 1.55 -0.34
CA ILE A 177 12.79 1.89 0.32
C ILE A 177 12.49 0.86 1.39
N PHE A 178 12.60 -0.43 1.04
CA PHE A 178 12.36 -1.52 1.99
C PHE A 178 13.34 -1.48 3.16
N ARG A 179 14.63 -1.23 2.91
CA ARG A 179 15.65 -1.12 3.97
C ARG A 179 15.29 -0.07 5.02
N ARG A 180 14.81 1.10 4.56
CA ARG A 180 14.37 2.22 5.41
C ARG A 180 13.13 1.84 6.23
N ALA A 181 12.11 1.23 5.60
CA ALA A 181 10.91 0.76 6.30
C ALA A 181 11.23 -0.31 7.36
N ILE A 182 12.12 -1.26 7.04
CA ILE A 182 12.60 -2.29 7.98
C ILE A 182 13.31 -1.63 9.17
N GLU A 183 14.18 -0.65 8.94
CA GLU A 183 14.86 0.08 10.02
C GLU A 183 13.86 0.82 10.91
N TYR A 184 12.82 1.41 10.33
CA TYR A 184 11.76 2.07 11.09
C TYR A 184 11.04 1.07 12.00
N ALA A 185 10.55 -0.05 11.44
CA ALA A 185 9.85 -1.10 12.18
C ALA A 185 10.74 -1.68 13.30
N HIS A 186 12.01 -1.95 13.00
CA HIS A 186 12.99 -2.42 13.98
C HIS A 186 13.14 -1.45 15.16
N ARG A 187 13.24 -0.14 14.87
CA ARG A 187 13.36 0.88 15.91
C ARG A 187 12.05 1.15 16.64
N ASP A 188 10.89 0.98 16.03
CA ASP A 188 9.60 1.04 16.74
C ASP A 188 9.33 -0.24 17.55
N LYS A 189 10.14 -1.30 17.37
CA LYS A 189 9.99 -2.64 17.94
C LYS A 189 8.72 -3.36 17.47
N ASP A 190 8.33 -3.08 16.23
CA ASP A 190 7.26 -3.76 15.54
C ASP A 190 7.84 -4.98 14.81
N TYR A 191 8.00 -6.08 15.54
CA TYR A 191 8.68 -7.28 15.02
C TYR A 191 7.89 -7.99 13.93
N ASP A 192 6.56 -7.93 13.98
CA ASP A 192 5.70 -8.57 12.97
C ASP A 192 5.82 -7.83 11.65
N ARG A 193 5.73 -6.49 11.67
CA ARG A 193 6.00 -5.66 10.49
C ARG A 193 7.44 -5.79 9.99
N GLU A 194 8.43 -5.79 10.89
CA GLU A 194 9.84 -5.98 10.50
C GLU A 194 10.01 -7.29 9.74
N LYS A 195 9.37 -8.36 10.23
CA LYS A 195 9.41 -9.69 9.61
C LYS A 195 8.80 -9.70 8.20
N GLU A 196 7.61 -9.13 8.02
CA GLU A 196 6.92 -9.10 6.72
C GLU A 196 7.67 -8.24 5.68
N LEU A 197 8.18 -7.08 6.10
CA LEU A 197 9.01 -6.24 5.24
C LEU A 197 10.32 -6.95 4.85
N ARG A 198 10.93 -7.71 5.77
CA ARG A 198 12.14 -8.51 5.48
C ARG A 198 11.84 -9.65 4.53
N ASP A 199 10.67 -10.29 4.62
CA ASP A 199 10.26 -11.30 3.65
C ASP A 199 10.14 -10.68 2.25
N SER A 200 9.48 -9.52 2.15
CA SER A 200 9.37 -8.78 0.90
C SER A 200 10.74 -8.38 0.32
N TYR A 201 11.66 -7.95 1.17
CA TYR A 201 13.05 -7.68 0.80
C TYR A 201 13.75 -8.93 0.25
N CYS A 202 13.66 -10.06 0.96
CA CYS A 202 14.34 -11.30 0.57
C CYS A 202 13.81 -11.85 -0.75
N LEU A 203 12.50 -11.77 -0.98
CA LEU A 203 11.86 -12.12 -2.25
C LEU A 203 12.41 -11.27 -3.40
N LEU A 204 12.37 -9.94 -3.26
CA LEU A 204 12.85 -9.03 -4.32
C LEU A 204 14.37 -9.14 -4.54
N ALA A 205 15.14 -9.36 -3.49
CA ALA A 205 16.58 -9.59 -3.58
C ALA A 205 16.92 -10.93 -4.27
N GLY A 206 15.98 -11.88 -4.28
CA GLY A 206 16.14 -13.22 -4.85
C GLY A 206 16.84 -14.20 -3.91
N VAL A 207 16.68 -14.03 -2.60
CA VAL A 207 17.22 -14.93 -1.56
C VAL A 207 16.54 -16.30 -1.62
N TYR A 208 15.22 -16.27 -1.81
CA TYR A 208 14.41 -17.44 -2.08
C TYR A 208 13.33 -17.07 -3.09
N GLN A 209 12.75 -18.08 -3.71
CA GLN A 209 11.64 -17.90 -4.66
C GLN A 209 10.32 -18.06 -3.93
N GLN A 210 9.32 -17.36 -4.43
CA GLN A 210 7.95 -17.60 -4.04
C GLN A 210 7.53 -18.96 -4.60
N ASN A 211 7.31 -19.93 -3.70
CA ASN A 211 7.01 -21.31 -4.09
C ASN A 211 5.55 -21.52 -4.50
N TYR A 212 4.72 -20.48 -4.45
CA TYR A 212 3.31 -20.53 -4.81
C TYR A 212 3.02 -19.52 -5.91
N ASP A 213 2.25 -19.95 -6.91
CA ASP A 213 1.70 -19.07 -7.94
C ASP A 213 0.59 -18.25 -7.28
N ASP A 214 0.87 -16.99 -6.92
CA ASP A 214 -0.13 -16.07 -6.35
C ASP A 214 -1.37 -15.93 -7.24
N ASN A 215 -1.20 -16.17 -8.54
CA ASN A 215 -2.29 -16.15 -9.50
C ASN A 215 -2.98 -17.52 -9.66
N TYR A 216 -2.60 -18.54 -8.90
CA TYR A 216 -3.17 -19.89 -9.02
C TYR A 216 -4.68 -19.87 -8.88
N LEU A 217 -5.17 -19.22 -7.81
CA LEU A 217 -6.61 -19.08 -7.59
C LEU A 217 -7.21 -18.24 -8.71
N ARG A 218 -6.61 -17.09 -9.06
CA ARG A 218 -7.11 -16.17 -10.08
C ARG A 218 -7.27 -16.80 -11.48
N LYS A 219 -6.42 -17.79 -11.81
CA LYS A 219 -6.46 -18.56 -13.06
C LYS A 219 -7.59 -19.59 -13.10
N GLN A 220 -8.18 -19.95 -11.96
CA GLN A 220 -9.30 -20.89 -11.93
C GLN A 220 -10.59 -20.25 -12.47
N PRO A 221 -11.54 -21.06 -12.95
CA PRO A 221 -12.91 -20.62 -13.23
C PRO A 221 -13.52 -19.91 -12.01
N TRP A 222 -14.35 -18.90 -12.25
CA TRP A 222 -14.94 -18.11 -11.15
C TRP A 222 -15.74 -18.99 -10.18
N GLU A 223 -16.36 -20.07 -10.67
CA GLU A 223 -17.12 -21.03 -9.87
C GLU A 223 -16.25 -21.73 -8.82
N GLU A 224 -15.00 -22.02 -9.15
CA GLU A 224 -14.07 -22.69 -8.24
C GLU A 224 -13.59 -21.73 -7.16
N ARG A 225 -13.25 -20.49 -7.57
CA ARG A 225 -12.77 -19.44 -6.68
C ARG A 225 -13.83 -19.04 -5.66
N TRP A 226 -15.09 -18.97 -6.08
CA TRP A 226 -16.24 -18.61 -5.25
C TRP A 226 -17.06 -19.82 -4.78
N SER A 227 -16.47 -21.02 -4.82
CA SER A 227 -17.17 -22.28 -4.56
C SER A 227 -17.75 -22.36 -3.15
N ASP A 228 -17.09 -21.79 -2.16
CA ASP A 228 -17.57 -21.75 -0.77
C ASP A 228 -18.92 -21.03 -0.67
N LYS A 229 -19.03 -19.84 -1.24
CA LYS A 229 -20.28 -19.07 -1.22
C LYS A 229 -21.37 -19.69 -2.05
N LEU A 230 -21.02 -20.27 -3.20
CA LEU A 230 -21.96 -21.07 -3.97
C LEU A 230 -22.49 -22.28 -3.17
N ASN A 231 -21.69 -22.85 -2.27
CA ASN A 231 -22.10 -23.96 -1.42
C ASN A 231 -22.93 -23.50 -0.22
N GLU A 232 -23.03 -22.20 0.09
CA GLU A 232 -23.87 -21.67 1.15
C GLU A 232 -25.31 -21.40 0.69
N LEU A 233 -25.52 -21.21 -0.62
CA LEU A 233 -26.85 -20.98 -1.19
C LEU A 233 -27.86 -22.07 -0.75
N GLY A 234 -29.00 -21.63 -0.24
CA GLY A 234 -30.09 -22.47 0.23
C GLY A 234 -29.86 -23.20 1.55
N LYS A 235 -28.74 -22.92 2.24
CA LYS A 235 -28.46 -23.43 3.58
C LYS A 235 -28.89 -22.43 4.65
N ASN A 236 -29.25 -22.95 5.81
CA ASN A 236 -29.37 -22.14 7.03
C ASN A 236 -28.04 -22.02 7.77
N ASP A 237 -27.95 -21.10 8.73
CA ASP A 237 -26.74 -20.81 9.51
C ASP A 237 -26.09 -22.06 10.12
N GLN A 238 -26.89 -23.00 10.67
CA GLN A 238 -26.34 -24.22 11.27
C GLN A 238 -25.70 -25.15 10.23
N GLU A 239 -26.23 -25.18 9.02
CA GLU A 239 -25.67 -25.96 7.91
C GLU A 239 -24.40 -25.32 7.36
N ILE A 240 -24.32 -23.98 7.37
CA ILE A 240 -23.14 -23.20 7.00
C ILE A 240 -22.04 -23.42 8.05
N ASP A 241 -22.33 -23.26 9.34
CA ASP A 241 -21.39 -23.50 10.43
C ASP A 241 -20.79 -24.91 10.34
N LYS A 242 -21.66 -25.92 10.18
CA LYS A 242 -21.23 -27.32 10.04
C LYS A 242 -20.38 -27.54 8.79
N TYR A 243 -20.65 -26.84 7.69
CA TYR A 243 -19.83 -26.93 6.48
C TYR A 243 -18.40 -26.42 6.76
N TYR A 244 -18.28 -25.26 7.39
CA TYR A 244 -16.98 -24.69 7.76
C TYR A 244 -16.24 -25.52 8.81
N GLU A 245 -16.92 -26.03 9.85
CA GLU A 245 -16.32 -26.93 10.83
C GLU A 245 -15.67 -28.16 10.18
N ASN A 246 -16.37 -28.76 9.21
CA ASN A 246 -15.84 -29.92 8.46
C ASN A 246 -14.65 -29.52 7.57
N LYS A 247 -14.75 -28.38 6.90
CA LYS A 247 -13.67 -27.84 6.04
C LYS A 247 -12.40 -27.56 6.86
N PHE A 248 -12.52 -26.81 7.96
CA PHE A 248 -11.39 -26.49 8.84
C PHE A 248 -10.81 -27.73 9.52
N SER A 249 -11.64 -28.70 9.90
CA SER A 249 -11.17 -29.98 10.45
C SER A 249 -10.31 -30.77 9.45
N ALA A 250 -10.69 -30.75 8.16
CA ALA A 250 -9.90 -31.37 7.10
C ALA A 250 -8.54 -30.68 6.90
N ILE A 251 -8.52 -29.33 6.92
CA ILE A 251 -7.29 -28.53 6.80
C ILE A 251 -6.35 -28.79 7.99
N ASN A 252 -6.85 -28.75 9.22
CA ASN A 252 -6.05 -28.99 10.43
C ASN A 252 -5.41 -30.38 10.47
N LYS A 253 -6.02 -31.37 9.81
CA LYS A 253 -5.45 -32.71 9.69
C LYS A 253 -4.24 -32.74 8.75
N ASN A 254 -4.25 -31.90 7.72
CA ASN A 254 -3.15 -31.75 6.76
C ASN A 254 -2.02 -30.85 7.29
N PHE A 255 -2.32 -29.87 8.15
CA PHE A 255 -1.34 -28.92 8.70
C PHE A 255 -0.31 -29.53 9.68
N LYS A 256 -0.49 -30.81 10.07
CA LYS A 256 0.51 -31.56 10.87
C LYS A 256 1.61 -32.18 10.01
N ASP A 257 1.74 -31.76 8.77
CA ASP A 257 2.81 -32.20 7.89
C ASP A 257 4.16 -31.67 8.40
N LYS A 258 5.03 -32.59 8.81
CA LYS A 258 6.37 -32.26 9.30
C LYS A 258 7.25 -31.66 8.22
N GLU A 259 6.98 -31.97 6.95
CA GLU A 259 7.73 -31.44 5.82
C GLU A 259 7.43 -29.95 5.63
N LEU A 260 6.15 -29.56 5.65
CA LEU A 260 5.72 -28.16 5.59
C LEU A 260 6.28 -27.32 6.75
N ILE A 261 6.25 -27.85 7.98
CA ILE A 261 6.84 -27.16 9.13
C ILE A 261 8.34 -26.90 8.91
N LYS A 262 9.06 -27.90 8.39
CA LYS A 262 10.50 -27.77 8.10
C LYS A 262 10.77 -26.75 6.99
N GLU A 263 9.96 -26.71 5.94
CA GLU A 263 10.06 -25.71 4.87
C GLU A 263 9.85 -24.29 5.42
N VAL A 264 8.84 -24.09 6.26
CA VAL A 264 8.57 -22.80 6.91
C VAL A 264 9.71 -22.39 7.84
N GLU A 265 10.28 -23.32 8.61
CA GLU A 265 11.45 -23.06 9.46
C GLU A 265 12.69 -22.69 8.64
N GLU A 266 12.95 -23.39 7.54
CA GLU A 266 14.07 -23.09 6.62
C GLU A 266 13.90 -21.72 5.98
N HIS A 267 12.70 -21.39 5.49
CA HIS A 267 12.38 -20.07 4.94
C HIS A 267 12.57 -18.98 5.98
N ASN A 268 11.98 -19.12 7.16
CA ASN A 268 12.14 -18.16 8.26
C ASN A 268 13.63 -17.95 8.62
N SER A 269 14.40 -19.04 8.70
CA SER A 269 15.84 -18.98 8.95
C SER A 269 16.60 -18.23 7.86
N MET A 270 16.25 -18.42 6.58
CA MET A 270 16.84 -17.65 5.48
C MET A 270 16.54 -16.16 5.62
N ARG A 271 15.28 -15.77 5.88
CA ARG A 271 14.89 -14.36 6.09
C ARG A 271 15.65 -13.74 7.28
N ASP A 272 15.63 -14.41 8.43
CA ASP A 272 16.13 -13.86 9.68
C ASP A 272 17.67 -13.69 9.67
N ASN A 273 18.37 -14.60 9.00
CA ASN A 273 19.83 -14.57 8.88
C ASN A 273 20.34 -13.78 7.67
N TYR A 274 19.46 -13.37 6.75
CA TYR A 274 19.87 -12.60 5.59
C TYR A 274 20.36 -11.20 6.01
N THR A 275 21.55 -10.83 5.54
CA THR A 275 22.14 -9.53 5.81
C THR A 275 21.60 -8.51 4.82
N LEU A 276 20.92 -7.48 5.31
CA LEU A 276 20.39 -6.40 4.49
C LEU A 276 21.53 -5.48 4.03
N ASP A 277 21.46 -5.01 2.78
CA ASP A 277 22.37 -3.98 2.31
C ASP A 277 22.19 -2.68 3.11
N ASN A 278 23.28 -1.93 3.27
CA ASN A 278 23.20 -0.59 3.86
C ASN A 278 22.33 0.32 2.99
N PHE A 279 21.56 1.19 3.64
CA PHE A 279 20.80 2.22 2.92
C PHE A 279 21.74 3.12 2.11
N SER A 280 21.38 3.39 0.85
CA SER A 280 22.06 4.35 -0.01
C SER A 280 21.13 5.49 -0.38
N LEU A 281 21.50 6.71 0.01
CA LEU A 281 20.72 7.89 -0.37
C LEU A 281 20.65 8.04 -1.88
N ASN A 282 21.76 7.75 -2.58
CA ASN A 282 21.80 7.91 -4.03
C ASN A 282 20.85 6.95 -4.76
N GLU A 283 20.68 5.71 -4.29
CA GLU A 283 19.70 4.80 -4.89
C GLU A 283 18.27 5.21 -4.52
N TYR A 284 18.04 5.63 -3.27
CA TYR A 284 16.75 6.15 -2.82
C TYR A 284 16.28 7.34 -3.67
N LEU A 285 17.12 8.35 -3.87
CA LEU A 285 16.79 9.56 -4.63
C LEU A 285 16.47 9.30 -6.11
N LYS A 286 16.92 8.18 -6.68
CA LYS A 286 16.61 7.81 -8.07
C LYS A 286 15.18 7.32 -8.28
N ILE A 287 14.54 6.80 -7.23
CA ILE A 287 13.25 6.12 -7.33
C ILE A 287 12.15 6.79 -6.50
N ARG A 288 12.52 7.57 -5.48
CA ARG A 288 11.57 8.24 -4.60
C ARG A 288 10.86 9.40 -5.32
N GLU A 289 9.59 9.58 -4.99
CA GLU A 289 8.82 10.76 -5.38
C GLU A 289 9.11 11.94 -4.46
N ARG A 290 9.21 13.16 -5.04
CA ARG A 290 9.39 14.37 -4.22
C ARG A 290 8.15 14.61 -3.37
N GLY A 291 8.36 14.84 -2.08
CA GLY A 291 7.33 15.27 -1.13
C GLY A 291 7.15 16.79 -1.09
N GLU A 292 6.18 17.26 -0.30
CA GLU A 292 5.87 18.68 -0.13
C GLU A 292 7.09 19.49 0.36
N VAL A 293 7.83 18.97 1.34
CA VAL A 293 9.04 19.63 1.89
C VAL A 293 10.10 19.83 0.82
N GLU A 294 10.25 18.88 -0.10
CA GLU A 294 11.24 18.95 -1.17
C GLU A 294 10.82 19.94 -2.26
N TYR A 295 9.53 19.99 -2.62
CA TYR A 295 9.00 21.01 -3.53
C TYR A 295 9.08 22.42 -2.94
N ASP A 296 8.80 22.57 -1.65
CA ASP A 296 8.89 23.84 -0.95
C ASP A 296 10.35 24.35 -0.95
N PHE A 297 11.31 23.46 -0.66
CA PHE A 297 12.72 23.82 -0.70
C PHE A 297 13.24 24.07 -2.13
N GLN A 298 12.80 23.28 -3.11
CA GLN A 298 13.14 23.53 -4.52
C GLN A 298 12.65 24.91 -4.98
N SER A 299 11.49 25.34 -4.51
CA SER A 299 10.96 26.69 -4.76
C SER A 299 11.82 27.76 -4.09
N ALA A 300 12.31 27.51 -2.87
CA ALA A 300 13.25 28.40 -2.19
C ALA A 300 14.57 28.56 -2.96
N LEU A 301 15.10 27.47 -3.55
CA LEU A 301 16.28 27.51 -4.40
C LEU A 301 16.03 28.38 -5.65
N LEU A 302 14.87 28.24 -6.28
CA LEU A 302 14.48 29.02 -7.45
C LEU A 302 14.37 30.51 -7.14
N ILE A 303 13.62 30.87 -6.10
CA ILE A 303 13.42 32.27 -5.68
C ILE A 303 14.77 32.92 -5.29
N SER A 304 15.65 32.13 -4.66
CA SER A 304 16.97 32.58 -4.24
C SER A 304 18.01 32.60 -5.37
N GLY A 305 17.68 32.20 -6.61
CA GLY A 305 18.65 32.11 -7.71
C GLY A 305 19.70 31.01 -7.56
N LEU A 306 19.50 30.06 -6.65
CA LEU A 306 20.40 28.93 -6.39
C LEU A 306 20.04 27.69 -7.22
N SER A 307 18.91 27.69 -7.91
CA SER A 307 18.44 26.56 -8.74
C SER A 307 19.35 26.24 -9.92
N ASP A 308 20.21 27.18 -10.34
CA ASP A 308 21.21 26.95 -11.39
C ASP A 308 22.39 26.10 -10.90
N LEU A 309 22.59 26.03 -9.59
CA LEU A 309 23.70 25.32 -8.93
C LEU A 309 23.26 24.03 -8.25
N TYR A 310 22.03 24.02 -7.72
CA TYR A 310 21.53 22.92 -6.91
C TYR A 310 20.10 22.53 -7.28
N SER A 311 19.86 21.22 -7.40
CA SER A 311 18.53 20.67 -7.14
C SER A 311 18.35 20.36 -5.65
N VAL A 312 17.10 20.08 -5.23
CA VAL A 312 16.85 19.57 -3.88
C VAL A 312 17.60 18.26 -3.59
N GLU A 313 17.74 17.35 -4.57
CA GLU A 313 18.53 16.12 -4.43
C GLU A 313 20.01 16.41 -4.19
N ASP A 314 20.56 17.42 -4.87
CA ASP A 314 21.96 17.82 -4.66
C ASP A 314 22.17 18.37 -3.25
N VAL A 315 21.21 19.16 -2.76
CA VAL A 315 21.20 19.60 -1.35
C VAL A 315 21.11 18.42 -0.38
N GLN A 316 20.26 17.43 -0.64
CA GLN A 316 20.13 16.24 0.21
C GLN A 316 21.42 15.40 0.27
N LYS A 317 22.17 15.33 -0.83
CA LYS A 317 23.52 14.73 -0.85
C LYS A 317 24.51 15.53 0.00
N VAL A 318 24.44 16.88 -0.05
CA VAL A 318 25.25 17.73 0.83
C VAL A 318 24.88 17.49 2.30
N ILE A 319 23.58 17.40 2.61
CA ILE A 319 23.05 17.08 3.94
C ILE A 319 23.61 15.75 4.46
N ASN A 320 23.69 14.71 3.63
CA ASN A 320 24.28 13.41 4.01
C ASN A 320 25.81 13.43 4.10
N SER A 321 26.49 14.46 3.61
CA SER A 321 27.96 14.57 3.70
C SER A 321 28.48 15.12 5.04
N THR A 322 27.59 15.58 5.94
CA THR A 322 27.94 16.13 7.26
C THR A 322 26.84 15.85 8.28
N THR A 323 27.18 15.77 9.56
CA THR A 323 26.22 15.67 10.67
C THR A 323 25.80 17.04 11.23
N ASN A 324 26.35 18.14 10.71
CA ASN A 324 26.09 19.50 11.20
C ASN A 324 25.26 20.31 10.19
N PRO A 325 24.03 20.74 10.54
CA PRO A 325 23.17 21.54 9.65
C PRO A 325 23.84 22.83 9.18
N SER A 326 24.57 23.52 10.06
CA SER A 326 25.23 24.79 9.72
C SER A 326 26.36 24.60 8.71
N GLU A 327 27.08 23.47 8.78
CA GLU A 327 28.12 23.15 7.80
C GLU A 327 27.53 22.89 6.42
N ALA A 328 26.44 22.12 6.35
CA ALA A 328 25.72 21.89 5.09
C ALA A 328 25.16 23.19 4.51
N LEU A 329 24.52 24.02 5.33
CA LEU A 329 23.98 25.31 4.90
C LEU A 329 25.09 26.23 4.37
N ASN A 330 26.22 26.33 5.09
CA ASN A 330 27.37 27.12 4.65
C ASN A 330 27.96 26.60 3.34
N LYS A 331 27.95 25.28 3.11
CA LYS A 331 28.42 24.69 1.85
C LYS A 331 27.49 24.98 0.67
N ILE A 332 26.19 25.10 0.91
CA ILE A 332 25.18 25.42 -0.11
C ILE A 332 25.23 26.91 -0.47
N LEU A 333 25.32 27.78 0.55
CA LEU A 333 25.37 29.23 0.32
C LEU A 333 26.77 29.67 -0.15
N GLY A 334 27.85 29.09 0.38
CA GLY A 334 29.20 29.56 0.09
C GLY A 334 29.34 31.06 0.42
N ASP A 335 29.74 31.84 -0.59
CA ASP A 335 29.83 33.31 -0.50
C ASP A 335 28.54 34.02 -0.94
N TYR A 336 27.46 33.27 -1.22
CA TYR A 336 26.18 33.84 -1.65
C TYR A 336 25.45 34.49 -0.48
N GLU A 337 25.20 35.79 -0.58
CA GLU A 337 24.38 36.53 0.38
C GLU A 337 22.95 36.68 -0.15
N LEU A 338 21.98 36.22 0.65
CA LEU A 338 20.57 36.41 0.33
C LEU A 338 20.22 37.91 0.40
N PRO A 339 19.33 38.42 -0.48
CA PRO A 339 19.08 39.86 -0.63
C PRO A 339 18.55 40.57 0.62
N SER A 340 17.98 39.84 1.58
CA SER A 340 17.43 40.39 2.81
C SER A 340 17.59 39.43 4.00
N ARG A 341 17.54 39.98 5.20
CA ARG A 341 17.55 39.20 6.45
C ARG A 341 16.31 38.32 6.56
N GLU A 342 15.15 38.83 6.14
CA GLU A 342 13.91 38.07 6.10
C GLU A 342 14.02 36.88 5.14
N GLY A 343 14.61 37.07 3.95
CA GLY A 343 14.87 35.99 3.01
C GLY A 343 15.85 34.94 3.57
N MET A 344 16.91 35.36 4.25
CA MET A 344 17.83 34.45 4.95
C MET A 344 17.12 33.61 6.01
N ASN A 345 16.24 34.23 6.81
CA ASN A 345 15.48 33.53 7.83
C ASN A 345 14.53 32.50 7.20
N GLU A 346 13.78 32.88 6.16
CA GLU A 346 12.86 31.98 5.47
C GLU A 346 13.58 30.79 4.82
N PHE A 347 14.68 31.07 4.10
CA PHE A 347 15.51 30.02 3.49
C PHE A 347 16.05 29.06 4.55
N THR A 348 16.53 29.59 5.68
CA THR A 348 17.05 28.77 6.80
C THR A 348 15.96 27.89 7.41
N ILE A 349 14.72 28.39 7.56
CA ILE A 349 13.58 27.60 8.06
C ILE A 349 13.27 26.45 7.10
N LYS A 350 13.17 26.73 5.80
CA LYS A 350 12.90 25.71 4.78
C LYS A 350 14.04 24.69 4.69
N PHE A 351 15.29 25.14 4.80
CA PHE A 351 16.47 24.25 4.88
C PHE A 351 16.40 23.34 6.10
N GLN A 352 16.07 23.88 7.28
CA GLN A 352 15.97 23.07 8.49
C GLN A 352 14.84 22.04 8.40
N ASN A 353 13.73 22.38 7.75
CA ASN A 353 12.66 21.44 7.45
C ASN A 353 13.15 20.34 6.52
N LEU A 354 13.86 20.68 5.44
CA LEU A 354 14.46 19.68 4.54
C LEU A 354 15.46 18.79 5.28
N TRP A 355 16.36 19.37 6.08
CA TRP A 355 17.33 18.63 6.91
C TRP A 355 16.65 17.56 7.76
N ASN A 356 15.57 17.93 8.45
CA ASN A 356 14.85 17.02 9.33
C ASN A 356 14.05 15.94 8.60
N ASN A 357 13.75 16.15 7.31
CA ASN A 357 12.99 15.23 6.45
C ASN A 357 13.86 14.59 5.36
N THR A 358 15.19 14.64 5.48
CA THR A 358 16.10 13.97 4.55
C THR A 358 16.53 12.64 5.14
N PRO A 359 16.26 11.49 4.48
CA PRO A 359 16.82 10.18 4.84
C PRO A 359 18.33 10.23 5.03
N ARG A 360 18.84 9.56 6.07
CA ARG A 360 20.25 9.62 6.47
C ARG A 360 20.91 8.25 6.39
N GLU A 361 22.06 8.17 5.71
CA GLU A 361 22.84 6.92 5.65
C GLU A 361 23.32 6.48 7.03
N GLU A 362 23.71 7.42 7.92
CA GLU A 362 24.09 7.11 9.30
C GLU A 362 22.94 6.58 10.16
N PHE A 363 21.70 6.79 9.72
CA PHE A 363 20.48 6.26 10.36
C PHE A 363 19.82 5.17 9.52
N GLN A 364 20.55 4.54 8.60
CA GLN A 364 20.07 3.44 7.77
C GLN A 364 18.78 3.80 7.01
N GLY A 365 18.71 5.05 6.56
CA GLY A 365 17.60 5.59 5.79
C GLY A 365 16.61 6.38 6.63
N LEU A 366 16.63 6.35 7.95
CA LEU A 366 15.70 7.15 8.75
C LEU A 366 16.00 8.65 8.70
N MET A 367 14.94 9.45 8.81
CA MET A 367 14.99 10.90 8.89
C MET A 367 15.25 11.33 10.34
N PRO A 368 15.94 12.46 10.58
CA PRO A 368 16.13 12.97 11.94
C PRO A 368 14.82 13.15 12.72
N ILE A 369 13.73 13.54 12.05
CA ILE A 369 12.41 13.68 12.68
C ILE A 369 11.87 12.34 13.18
N GLU A 370 11.96 11.27 12.38
CA GLU A 370 11.52 9.92 12.76
C GLU A 370 12.33 9.37 13.94
N ILE A 371 13.65 9.61 13.95
CA ILE A 371 14.50 9.24 15.09
C ILE A 371 14.01 9.92 16.37
N SER A 372 13.65 11.20 16.29
CA SER A 372 13.10 11.93 17.42
C SER A 372 11.74 11.38 17.85
N GLU A 373 10.84 11.10 16.90
CA GLU A 373 9.48 10.59 17.16
C GLU A 373 9.48 9.19 17.79
N ILE A 374 10.26 8.27 17.25
CA ILE A 374 10.45 6.93 17.85
C ILE A 374 11.04 7.06 19.26
N GLY A 375 11.97 8.00 19.44
CA GLY A 375 12.49 8.37 20.74
C GLY A 375 11.40 8.83 21.71
N LEU A 376 10.49 9.69 21.26
CA LEU A 376 9.40 10.25 22.07
C LEU A 376 8.29 9.23 22.42
N LYS A 377 7.92 8.36 21.48
CA LYS A 377 6.94 7.26 21.72
C LYS A 377 7.38 6.35 22.86
N ARG A 378 8.67 6.06 22.92
CA ARG A 378 9.30 5.39 24.07
C ARG A 378 9.40 6.41 25.19
N LYS A 379 8.34 6.58 26.02
CA LYS A 379 8.32 7.47 27.22
C LYS A 379 9.74 7.80 27.67
N ILE A 380 10.28 8.92 27.18
CA ILE A 380 11.70 9.20 27.36
C ILE A 380 11.91 9.26 28.86
N GLY A 381 12.69 8.32 29.38
CA GLY A 381 13.03 8.33 30.79
C GLY A 381 13.68 9.68 31.06
N ARG A 382 13.34 10.34 32.18
CA ARG A 382 13.97 11.63 32.56
C ARG A 382 15.49 11.63 32.41
N ASN A 383 16.12 10.45 32.52
CA ASN A 383 17.56 10.25 32.46
C ASN A 383 18.12 9.81 31.10
N ASP A 384 17.29 9.53 30.09
CA ASP A 384 17.74 9.13 28.76
C ASP A 384 18.32 10.33 27.99
N PRO A 385 19.20 10.10 26.98
CA PRO A 385 19.68 11.15 26.09
C PRO A 385 18.54 11.95 25.45
N CYS A 386 18.69 13.27 25.36
CA CYS A 386 17.68 14.12 24.77
C CYS A 386 17.64 13.93 23.24
N PRO A 387 16.45 13.77 22.63
CA PRO A 387 16.32 13.45 21.20
C PRO A 387 16.79 14.57 20.27
N CYS A 388 16.96 15.80 20.76
CA CYS A 388 17.56 16.89 19.99
C CYS A 388 19.07 16.76 19.74
N GLY A 389 19.72 15.70 20.26
CA GLY A 389 21.14 15.44 20.06
C GLY A 389 22.08 16.34 20.86
N ALA A 390 21.57 17.17 21.78
CA ALA A 390 22.42 18.10 22.54
C ALA A 390 23.48 17.37 23.38
N THR A 391 24.72 17.82 23.32
CA THR A 391 25.87 17.29 24.06
C THR A 391 26.42 18.31 25.05
N LYS A 392 27.06 17.82 26.12
CA LYS A 392 27.85 18.63 27.04
C LYS A 392 29.21 18.96 26.43
N SER A 393 29.98 19.81 27.10
CA SER A 393 31.36 20.17 26.74
C SER A 393 32.32 18.98 26.72
N ASP A 394 31.98 17.87 27.39
CA ASP A 394 32.75 16.61 27.40
C ASP A 394 32.34 15.64 26.27
N GLY A 395 31.43 16.07 25.37
CA GLY A 395 30.93 15.25 24.26
C GLY A 395 29.82 14.28 24.63
N THR A 396 29.48 14.12 25.92
CA THR A 396 28.40 13.20 26.34
C THR A 396 27.01 13.82 26.11
N SER A 397 26.02 13.00 25.76
CA SER A 397 24.65 13.47 25.51
C SER A 397 23.99 14.05 26.76
N ILE A 398 23.29 15.18 26.61
CA ILE A 398 22.50 15.81 27.67
C ILE A 398 21.24 14.98 27.92
N LYS A 399 20.95 14.68 29.19
CA LYS A 399 19.74 13.94 29.58
C LYS A 399 18.48 14.76 29.32
N PHE A 400 17.38 14.10 28.96
CA PHE A 400 16.09 14.73 28.62
C PHE A 400 15.62 15.74 29.68
N LYS A 401 15.69 15.39 30.98
CA LYS A 401 15.31 16.30 32.10
C LYS A 401 16.11 17.60 32.21
N HIS A 402 17.23 17.71 31.50
CA HIS A 402 18.10 18.89 31.53
C HIS A 402 18.04 19.71 30.24
N CYS A 403 17.29 19.25 29.25
CA CYS A 403 17.11 19.92 27.96
C CYS A 403 15.61 20.18 27.73
N HIS A 404 14.92 19.31 26.98
CA HIS A 404 13.50 19.48 26.64
C HIS A 404 12.51 18.98 27.70
N GLY A 405 12.97 18.27 28.74
CA GLY A 405 12.15 17.78 29.85
C GLY A 405 12.10 18.72 31.06
N LYS A 406 12.21 20.03 30.82
CA LYS A 406 12.11 21.08 31.86
C LYS A 406 10.66 21.51 32.08
#